data_AF-A0A935X2X4-F1
#
_entry.id   AF-A0A935X2X4-F1
#
_cell.length_a   1.000
_cell.length_b   1.000
_cell.length_c   1.000
_cell.angle_alpha   90.00
_cell.angle_beta   90.00
_cell.angle_gamma   90.00
#
_symmetry.space_group_name_H-M   'P 1'
#
loop_
_entity.id
_entity.type
_entity.pdbx_description
1 polymer ?
#
loop_
_entity_poly.entity_id
_entity_poly.type
_entity_poly.pdbx_seq_one_letter_code
_entity_poly.pdbx_strand_id
1 'polypeptide(L)'
;MSPHLIRRFVSFSERDGPSKSIGRELLDLSAIIFEYWHGFKAGKLTRAQLKTLMHPVQRQFEAALERGVGVNVARLSGSCADILAHREALWTFVMNEGVELTNNHAELQLRSLVLWRRVSFGCQSERGLRFVERIMTVAQTARKQGKELLDFIVRSVAAHAEGTPTPALLDAAA
;
A
#
# COMPACT_ATOMS: atom_id res chain seq x y z
N MET A 1 -6.42 3.53 2.53
CA MET A 1 -7.13 2.26 2.79
C MET A 1 -6.41 1.06 2.17
N SER A 2 -5.84 0.15 2.97
CA SER A 2 -5.26 -1.11 2.47
C SER A 2 -6.37 -2.16 2.23
N PRO A 3 -6.23 -3.11 1.28
CA PRO A 3 -7.15 -4.24 1.12
C PRO A 3 -7.38 -5.03 2.43
N HIS A 4 -6.39 -5.08 3.31
CA HIS A 4 -6.51 -5.71 4.62
C HIS A 4 -7.52 -5.02 5.54
N LEU A 5 -7.65 -3.69 5.44
CA LEU A 5 -8.58 -2.91 6.24
C LEU A 5 -10.04 -3.16 5.82
N ILE A 6 -10.29 -3.19 4.50
CA ILE A 6 -11.61 -3.55 3.95
C ILE A 6 -12.00 -4.96 4.36
N ARG A 7 -11.09 -5.94 4.22
CA ARG A 7 -11.36 -7.32 4.65
C ARG A 7 -11.69 -7.42 6.13
N ARG A 8 -11.08 -6.58 6.97
CA ARG A 8 -11.38 -6.52 8.39
C ARG A 8 -12.80 -5.98 8.63
N PHE A 9 -13.24 -4.95 7.91
CA PHE A 9 -14.61 -4.44 8.01
C PHE A 9 -15.65 -5.45 7.55
N VAL A 10 -15.37 -6.20 6.47
CA VAL A 10 -16.18 -7.36 6.05
C VAL A 10 -16.32 -8.35 7.21
N SER A 11 -15.21 -8.72 7.86
CA SER A 11 -15.25 -9.65 9.01
C SER A 11 -16.05 -9.14 10.22
N PHE A 12 -16.23 -7.83 10.36
CA PHE A 12 -17.11 -7.25 11.38
C PHE A 12 -18.58 -7.34 10.95
N SER A 13 -18.85 -7.03 9.67
CA SER A 13 -20.19 -7.06 9.07
C SER A 13 -20.82 -8.47 8.99
N GLU A 14 -20.00 -9.52 9.05
CA GLU A 14 -20.43 -10.91 9.05
C GLU A 14 -20.78 -11.44 10.45
N ARG A 15 -20.46 -10.69 11.51
CA ARG A 15 -20.81 -11.04 12.90
C ARG A 15 -22.20 -10.53 13.25
N ASP A 16 -22.73 -10.97 14.38
CA ASP A 16 -23.98 -10.46 14.94
C ASP A 16 -23.79 -9.30 15.92
N GLY A 17 -24.89 -8.63 16.24
CA GLY A 17 -24.93 -7.52 17.19
C GLY A 17 -24.22 -6.27 16.68
N PRO A 18 -23.65 -5.44 17.58
CA PRO A 18 -23.06 -4.15 17.20
C PRO A 18 -21.87 -4.24 16.24
N SER A 19 -21.18 -5.39 16.19
CA SER A 19 -20.10 -5.61 15.21
C SER A 19 -20.61 -5.50 13.78
N LYS A 20 -21.83 -5.99 13.53
CA LYS A 20 -22.48 -5.97 12.22
C LYS A 20 -22.71 -4.57 11.70
N SER A 21 -23.34 -3.74 12.54
CA SER A 21 -23.72 -2.37 12.18
C SER A 21 -22.49 -1.51 11.96
N ILE A 22 -21.51 -1.58 12.85
CA ILE A 22 -20.24 -0.85 12.72
C ILE A 22 -19.48 -1.33 11.47
N GLY A 23 -19.40 -2.64 11.24
CA GLY A 23 -18.75 -3.19 10.06
C GLY A 23 -19.36 -2.70 8.75
N ARG A 24 -20.70 -2.69 8.66
CA ARG A 24 -21.43 -2.18 7.48
C ARG A 24 -21.21 -0.69 7.28
N GLU A 25 -21.35 0.11 8.33
CA GLU A 25 -21.13 1.56 8.25
C GLU A 25 -19.72 1.90 7.78
N LEU A 26 -18.70 1.20 8.29
CA LEU A 26 -17.31 1.39 7.85
C LEU A 26 -17.12 1.00 6.37
N LEU A 27 -17.83 -0.02 5.87
CA LEU A 27 -17.81 -0.40 4.46
C LEU A 27 -18.49 0.65 3.58
N ASP A 28 -19.64 1.17 3.99
CA ASP A 28 -20.38 2.19 3.25
C ASP A 28 -19.55 3.48 3.14
N LEU A 29 -18.98 3.94 4.26
CA LEU A 29 -18.07 5.09 4.27
C LEU A 29 -16.82 4.82 3.42
N SER A 30 -16.29 3.59 3.44
CA SER A 30 -15.17 3.19 2.58
C SER A 30 -15.51 3.33 1.11
N ALA A 31 -16.71 2.93 0.68
CA ALA A 31 -17.16 3.06 -0.70
C ALA A 31 -17.22 4.53 -1.15
N ILE A 32 -17.74 5.42 -0.29
CA ILE A 32 -17.78 6.87 -0.54
C ILE A 32 -16.35 7.44 -0.69
N ILE A 33 -15.42 7.03 0.18
CA ILE A 33 -14.01 7.43 0.10
C ILE A 33 -13.40 7.04 -1.25
N PHE A 34 -13.66 5.81 -1.71
CA PHE A 34 -13.19 5.35 -3.02
C PHE A 34 -13.80 6.13 -4.17
N GLU A 35 -15.11 6.40 -4.12
CA GLU A 35 -15.80 7.18 -5.14
C GLU A 35 -15.20 8.59 -5.30
N TYR A 36 -15.01 9.30 -4.19
CA TYR A 36 -14.39 10.63 -4.20
C TYR A 36 -12.95 10.58 -4.70
N TRP A 37 -12.17 9.58 -4.28
CA TRP A 37 -10.81 9.41 -4.77
C TRP A 37 -10.75 9.15 -6.27
N HIS A 38 -11.61 8.27 -6.79
CA HIS A 38 -11.69 7.98 -8.22
C HIS A 38 -12.18 9.18 -9.03
N GLY A 39 -13.12 9.96 -8.51
CA GLY A 39 -13.53 11.24 -9.10
C GLY A 39 -12.37 12.22 -9.22
N PHE A 40 -11.55 12.35 -8.18
CA PHE A 40 -10.32 13.17 -8.21
C PHE A 40 -9.31 12.65 -9.24
N LYS A 41 -9.02 11.34 -9.25
CA LYS A 41 -8.07 10.74 -10.21
C LYS A 41 -8.55 10.84 -11.66
N ALA A 42 -9.86 10.87 -11.89
CA ALA A 42 -10.46 11.08 -13.20
C ALA A 42 -10.54 12.56 -13.62
N GLY A 43 -10.01 13.49 -12.81
CA GLY A 43 -10.06 14.93 -13.07
C GLY A 43 -11.43 15.57 -12.87
N LYS A 44 -12.41 14.85 -12.31
CA LYS A 44 -13.77 15.34 -12.05
C LYS A 44 -13.87 16.18 -10.78
N LEU A 45 -12.90 16.02 -9.86
CA LEU A 45 -12.80 16.79 -8.63
C LEU A 45 -11.44 17.47 -8.56
N THR A 46 -11.42 18.71 -8.12
CA THR A 46 -10.17 19.37 -7.70
C THR A 46 -9.74 18.86 -6.34
N ARG A 47 -8.47 19.09 -5.98
CA ARG A 47 -7.97 18.74 -4.64
C ARG A 47 -8.74 19.46 -3.53
N ALA A 48 -9.12 20.72 -3.75
CA ALA A 48 -9.91 21.49 -2.80
C ALA A 48 -11.30 20.86 -2.59
N GLN A 49 -11.98 20.49 -3.68
CA GLN A 49 -13.26 19.79 -3.61
C GLN A 49 -13.13 18.43 -2.91
N LEU A 50 -12.09 17.65 -3.23
CA LEU A 50 -11.81 16.39 -2.55
C LEU A 50 -11.68 16.60 -1.04
N LYS A 51 -10.90 17.59 -0.60
CA LYS A 51 -10.72 17.92 0.83
C LYS A 51 -12.06 18.26 1.50
N THR A 52 -12.86 19.13 0.89
CA THR A 52 -14.16 19.56 1.42
C THR A 52 -15.14 18.38 1.52
N LEU A 53 -15.23 17.55 0.48
CA LEU A 53 -16.13 16.39 0.47
C LEU A 53 -15.69 15.30 1.44
N MET A 54 -14.38 15.11 1.60
CA MET A 54 -13.82 14.07 2.46
C MET A 54 -13.97 14.43 3.95
N HIS A 55 -13.90 15.71 4.33
CA HIS A 55 -13.96 16.15 5.73
C HIS A 55 -15.15 15.57 6.55
N PRO A 56 -16.42 15.64 6.11
CA PRO A 56 -17.52 15.02 6.84
C PRO A 56 -17.41 13.48 6.90
N VAL A 57 -16.90 12.85 5.84
CA VAL A 57 -16.71 11.39 5.79
C VAL A 57 -15.63 10.93 6.77
N GLN A 58 -14.54 11.68 6.91
CA GLN A 58 -13.49 11.41 7.90
C GLN A 58 -14.06 11.40 9.31
N ARG A 59 -14.83 12.44 9.66
CA ARG A 59 -15.47 12.55 10.98
C ARG A 59 -16.43 11.39 11.25
N GLN A 60 -17.24 11.01 10.27
CA GLN A 60 -18.17 9.88 10.42
C GLN A 60 -17.43 8.56 10.57
N PHE A 61 -16.35 8.37 9.80
CA PHE A 61 -15.52 7.16 9.88
C PHE A 61 -14.84 7.03 11.23
N GLU A 62 -14.23 8.09 11.74
CA GLU A 62 -13.62 8.12 13.07
C GLU A 62 -14.67 7.90 14.16
N ALA A 63 -15.83 8.54 14.08
CA ALA A 63 -16.93 8.33 15.03
C ALA A 63 -17.44 6.88 15.04
N ALA A 64 -17.49 6.21 13.88
CA ALA A 64 -17.85 4.80 13.79
C ALA A 64 -16.82 3.90 14.48
N LEU A 65 -15.53 4.21 14.33
CA LEU A 65 -14.44 3.51 15.03
C LEU A 65 -14.51 3.75 16.55
N GLU A 66 -14.74 5.00 16.99
CA GLU A 66 -14.88 5.34 18.40
C GLU A 66 -16.03 4.58 19.06
N ARG A 67 -17.18 4.47 18.37
CA ARG A 67 -18.26 3.60 18.81
C ARG A 67 -17.81 2.14 18.89
N GLY A 68 -17.08 1.64 17.90
CA GLY A 68 -16.52 0.29 17.94
C GLY A 68 -15.59 0.03 19.11
N VAL A 69 -14.82 1.03 19.55
CA VAL A 69 -14.07 0.97 20.80
C VAL A 69 -15.02 0.86 22.00
N GLY A 70 -16.05 1.71 22.07
CA GLY A 70 -16.99 1.78 23.19
C GLY A 70 -17.89 0.57 23.40
N VAL A 71 -18.14 -0.25 22.36
CA VAL A 71 -18.97 -1.48 22.48
C VAL A 71 -18.31 -2.54 23.37
N ASN A 72 -16.99 -2.46 23.60
CA ASN A 72 -16.22 -3.39 24.43
C ASN A 72 -16.35 -4.88 24.01
N VAL A 73 -16.38 -5.12 22.69
CA VAL A 73 -16.38 -6.46 22.10
C VAL A 73 -14.95 -6.82 21.71
N ALA A 74 -14.45 -7.95 22.23
CA ALA A 74 -13.11 -8.44 21.93
C ALA A 74 -12.87 -8.55 20.41
N ARG A 75 -11.66 -8.21 19.96
CA ARG A 75 -11.23 -8.08 18.55
C ARG A 75 -11.86 -6.94 17.76
N LEU A 76 -13.12 -6.55 17.98
CA LEU A 76 -13.71 -5.34 17.37
C LEU A 76 -13.07 -4.10 18.00
N SER A 77 -13.25 -3.93 19.32
CA SER A 77 -12.82 -2.73 20.03
C SER A 77 -11.30 -2.52 19.96
N GLY A 78 -10.53 -3.60 20.11
CA GLY A 78 -9.07 -3.54 19.93
C GLY A 78 -8.65 -3.17 18.51
N SER A 79 -9.36 -3.66 17.48
CA SER A 79 -9.07 -3.27 16.09
C SER A 79 -9.46 -1.83 15.81
N CYS A 80 -10.61 -1.37 16.30
CA CYS A 80 -11.02 0.02 16.11
C CYS A 80 -10.05 0.99 16.81
N ALA A 81 -9.57 0.64 18.00
CA ALA A 81 -8.55 1.41 18.72
C ALA A 81 -7.22 1.46 17.96
N ASP A 82 -6.76 0.33 17.43
CA ASP A 82 -5.56 0.23 16.59
C ASP A 82 -5.66 1.09 15.32
N ILE A 83 -6.81 1.06 14.64
CA ILE A 83 -7.05 1.90 13.46
C ILE A 83 -7.06 3.39 13.83
N LEU A 84 -7.70 3.77 14.94
CA LEU A 84 -7.74 5.16 15.41
C LEU A 84 -6.35 5.68 15.83
N ALA A 85 -5.49 4.82 16.39
CA ALA A 85 -4.11 5.18 16.72
C ALA A 85 -3.31 5.62 15.47
N HIS A 86 -3.72 5.17 14.29
CA HIS A 86 -3.11 5.50 13.01
C HIS A 86 -3.95 6.45 12.13
N ARG A 87 -4.90 7.21 12.73
CA ARG A 87 -5.83 8.08 12.00
C ARG A 87 -5.16 9.07 11.04
N GLU A 88 -4.02 9.65 11.41
CA GLU A 88 -3.32 10.61 10.54
C GLU A 88 -2.88 9.95 9.23
N ALA A 89 -2.35 8.72 9.32
CA ALA A 89 -1.92 7.94 8.15
C ALA A 89 -3.09 7.50 7.26
N LEU A 90 -4.31 7.36 7.79
CA LEU A 90 -5.50 7.02 6.99
C LEU A 90 -5.84 8.11 5.98
N TRP A 91 -5.56 9.37 6.32
CA TRP A 91 -6.03 10.54 5.58
C TRP A 91 -4.94 11.27 4.79
N THR A 92 -3.68 10.84 4.88
CA THR A 92 -2.54 11.48 4.19
C THR A 92 -2.77 11.70 2.69
N PHE A 93 -3.42 10.75 2.00
CA PHE A 93 -3.70 10.81 0.56
C PHE A 93 -4.62 11.99 0.15
N VAL A 94 -5.40 12.51 1.10
CA VAL A 94 -6.30 13.65 0.91
C VAL A 94 -5.51 14.96 0.87
N MET A 95 -4.47 15.04 1.72
CA MET A 95 -3.70 16.26 1.93
C MET A 95 -2.47 16.37 1.04
N ASN A 96 -1.81 15.25 0.78
CA ASN A 96 -0.51 15.21 0.12
C ASN A 96 -0.63 14.76 -1.32
N GLU A 97 0.03 15.49 -2.22
CA GLU A 97 0.14 15.11 -3.62
C GLU A 97 1.03 13.88 -3.79
N GLY A 98 0.74 13.04 -4.78
CA GLY A 98 1.49 11.80 -5.06
C GLY A 98 1.22 10.63 -4.09
N VAL A 99 0.48 10.84 -3.00
CA VAL A 99 0.10 9.76 -2.08
C VAL A 99 -1.19 9.10 -2.59
N GLU A 100 -1.12 7.80 -2.87
CA GLU A 100 -2.27 7.00 -3.30
C GLU A 100 -3.18 6.63 -2.12
N LEU A 101 -4.50 6.56 -2.37
CA LEU A 101 -5.47 6.09 -1.37
C LEU A 101 -5.13 4.70 -0.86
N THR A 102 -4.65 3.80 -1.72
CA THR A 102 -4.33 2.41 -1.32
C THR A 102 -2.83 2.19 -1.30
N ASN A 103 -2.36 1.39 -0.33
CA ASN A 103 -0.97 0.96 -0.27
C ASN A 103 -0.62 -0.11 -1.33
N ASN A 104 -1.50 -0.36 -2.30
CA ASN A 104 -1.36 -1.43 -3.27
C ASN A 104 -0.05 -1.31 -4.06
N HIS A 105 0.40 -0.10 -4.37
CA HIS A 105 1.67 0.09 -5.07
C HIS A 105 2.88 -0.40 -4.24
N ALA A 106 2.94 -0.06 -2.94
CA ALA A 106 4.03 -0.54 -2.09
C ALA A 106 3.90 -2.04 -1.80
N GLU A 107 2.68 -2.53 -1.56
CA GLU A 107 2.41 -3.97 -1.40
C GLU A 107 2.85 -4.77 -2.64
N LEU A 108 2.58 -4.27 -3.85
CA LEU A 108 3.02 -4.88 -5.12
C LEU A 108 4.55 -4.86 -5.28
N GLN A 109 5.21 -3.75 -4.94
CA GLN A 109 6.67 -3.67 -4.99
C GLN A 109 7.35 -4.66 -4.05
N LEU A 110 6.79 -4.85 -2.84
CA LEU A 110 7.31 -5.79 -1.84
C LEU A 110 6.95 -7.25 -2.15
N ARG A 111 5.87 -7.50 -2.90
CA ARG A 111 5.34 -8.85 -3.16
C ARG A 111 6.38 -9.78 -3.77
N SER A 112 7.22 -9.29 -4.68
CA SER A 112 8.28 -10.08 -5.31
C SER A 112 9.31 -10.56 -4.29
N LEU A 113 9.73 -9.68 -3.37
CA LEU A 113 10.65 -10.03 -2.29
C LEU A 113 10.01 -11.00 -1.29
N VAL A 114 8.74 -10.79 -0.93
CA VAL A 114 8.00 -11.65 0.00
C VAL A 114 7.82 -13.06 -0.57
N LEU A 115 7.45 -13.16 -1.85
CA LEU A 115 7.34 -14.46 -2.54
C LEU A 115 8.69 -15.17 -2.62
N TRP A 116 9.75 -14.45 -2.94
CA TRP A 116 11.10 -15.00 -2.99
C TRP A 116 11.53 -15.54 -1.62
N ARG A 117 11.36 -14.77 -0.53
CA ARG A 117 11.64 -15.24 0.85
C ARG A 117 10.83 -16.47 1.20
N ARG A 118 9.57 -16.55 0.78
CA ARG A 118 8.69 -17.70 1.07
C ARG A 118 9.13 -18.96 0.33
N VAL A 119 9.52 -18.86 -0.93
CA VAL A 119 9.88 -20.01 -1.77
C VAL A 119 11.32 -20.47 -1.52
N SER A 120 12.23 -19.52 -1.30
CA SER A 120 13.67 -19.79 -1.13
C SER A 120 14.10 -19.85 0.33
N PHE A 121 13.17 -19.74 1.29
CA PHE A 121 13.41 -19.64 2.74
C PHE A 121 14.29 -18.45 3.19
N GLY A 122 14.68 -17.57 2.26
CA GLY A 122 15.51 -16.39 2.51
C GLY A 122 17.00 -16.69 2.62
N CYS A 123 17.77 -15.73 3.11
CA CYS A 123 19.19 -15.86 3.40
C CYS A 123 19.47 -15.40 4.83
N GLN A 124 20.39 -16.08 5.51
CA GLN A 124 20.82 -15.71 6.87
C GLN A 124 22.26 -15.16 6.93
N SER A 125 23.01 -15.27 5.84
CA SER A 125 24.35 -14.69 5.74
C SER A 125 24.30 -13.26 5.24
N GLU A 126 25.21 -12.40 5.72
CA GLU A 126 25.35 -11.02 5.25
C GLU A 126 25.55 -10.95 3.73
N ARG A 127 26.40 -11.84 3.20
CA ARG A 127 26.64 -11.97 1.74
C ARG A 127 25.34 -12.27 0.98
N GLY A 128 24.53 -13.20 1.49
CA GLY A 128 23.25 -13.55 0.88
C GLY A 128 22.28 -12.38 0.91
N LEU A 129 22.12 -11.71 2.06
CA LEU A 129 21.27 -10.54 2.20
C LEU A 129 21.68 -9.40 1.25
N ARG A 130 22.98 -9.12 1.12
CA ARG A 130 23.51 -8.10 0.20
C ARG A 130 23.25 -8.44 -1.27
N PHE A 131 23.35 -9.72 -1.65
CA PHE A 131 22.99 -10.16 -3.00
C PHE A 131 21.52 -9.89 -3.31
N VAL A 132 20.64 -10.25 -2.37
CA VAL A 132 19.18 -10.08 -2.49
C VAL A 132 18.79 -8.63 -2.63
N GLU A 133 19.31 -7.79 -1.75
CA GLU A 133 19.10 -6.34 -1.76
C GLU A 133 19.42 -5.77 -3.16
N ARG A 134 20.59 -6.13 -3.70
CA ARG A 134 21.05 -5.63 -5.00
C ARG A 134 20.24 -6.17 -6.16
N ILE A 135 20.02 -7.49 -6.23
CA ILE A 135 19.30 -8.10 -7.35
C ILE A 135 17.85 -7.64 -7.40
N MET A 136 17.21 -7.46 -6.25
CA MET A 136 15.83 -6.96 -6.17
C MET A 136 15.73 -5.49 -6.56
N THR A 137 16.71 -4.67 -6.16
CA THR A 137 16.81 -3.26 -6.59
C THR A 137 16.94 -3.17 -8.12
N VAL A 138 17.85 -3.96 -8.70
CA VAL A 138 18.05 -4.02 -10.15
C VAL A 138 16.80 -4.51 -10.87
N ALA A 139 16.19 -5.60 -10.40
CA ALA A 139 14.99 -6.18 -10.98
C ALA A 139 13.80 -5.20 -10.98
N GLN A 140 13.57 -4.51 -9.85
CA GLN A 140 12.50 -3.52 -9.75
C GLN A 140 12.75 -2.31 -10.66
N THR A 141 14.01 -1.86 -10.76
CA THR A 141 14.37 -0.71 -11.60
C THR A 141 14.28 -1.05 -13.09
N ALA A 142 14.84 -2.19 -13.50
CA ALA A 142 14.76 -2.67 -14.89
C ALA A 142 13.31 -2.80 -15.35
N ARG A 143 12.44 -3.40 -14.52
CA ARG A 143 11.00 -3.48 -14.81
C ARG A 143 10.34 -2.11 -14.95
N LYS A 144 10.67 -1.14 -14.09
CA LYS A 144 10.13 0.24 -14.18
C LYS A 144 10.59 0.96 -15.46
N GLN A 145 11.80 0.67 -15.93
CA GLN A 145 12.39 1.23 -17.15
C GLN A 145 12.03 0.43 -18.43
N GLY A 146 11.21 -0.63 -18.32
CA GLY A 146 10.90 -1.51 -19.46
C GLY A 146 12.09 -2.29 -20.01
N LYS A 147 13.15 -2.49 -19.22
CA LYS A 147 14.37 -3.20 -19.60
C LYS A 147 14.28 -4.69 -19.22
N GLU A 148 14.81 -5.55 -20.08
CA GLU A 148 14.93 -6.99 -19.80
C GLU A 148 16.02 -7.25 -18.74
N LEU A 149 15.62 -7.86 -17.63
CA LEU A 149 16.50 -8.06 -16.48
C LEU A 149 17.65 -9.02 -16.78
N LEU A 150 17.35 -10.12 -17.48
CA LEU A 150 18.36 -11.13 -17.79
C LEU A 150 19.43 -10.55 -18.72
N ASP A 151 19.02 -9.83 -19.77
CA ASP A 151 19.95 -9.14 -20.67
C ASP A 151 20.84 -8.16 -19.91
N PHE A 152 20.26 -7.34 -19.03
CA PHE A 152 21.01 -6.39 -18.22
C PHE A 152 22.07 -7.07 -17.33
N ILE A 153 21.71 -8.19 -16.68
CA ILE A 153 22.63 -8.95 -15.83
C ILE A 153 23.76 -9.55 -16.67
N VAL A 154 23.44 -10.21 -17.78
CA VAL A 154 24.42 -10.84 -18.68
C VAL A 154 25.43 -9.80 -19.17
N ARG A 155 24.95 -8.67 -19.66
CA ARG A 155 25.81 -7.56 -20.13
C ARG A 155 26.65 -6.97 -19.01
N SER A 156 26.12 -6.88 -17.80
CA SER A 156 26.87 -6.38 -16.64
C SER A 156 28.00 -7.32 -16.23
N VAL A 157 27.76 -8.64 -16.25
CA VAL A 157 28.76 -9.65 -15.93
C VAL A 157 29.84 -9.72 -17.01
N ALA A 158 29.44 -9.69 -18.29
CA ALA A 158 30.38 -9.65 -19.42
C ALA A 158 31.29 -8.41 -19.35
N ALA A 159 30.69 -7.22 -19.15
CA ALA A 159 31.45 -5.98 -19.04
C ALA A 159 32.45 -6.00 -17.88
N HIS A 160 32.05 -6.57 -16.73
CA HIS A 160 32.96 -6.73 -15.59
C HIS A 160 34.13 -7.67 -15.88
N ALA A 161 33.87 -8.78 -16.57
CA ALA A 161 34.91 -9.75 -16.94
C ALA A 161 35.90 -9.19 -17.96
N GLU A 162 35.41 -8.37 -18.90
CA GLU A 162 36.19 -7.78 -20.00
C GLU A 162 36.82 -6.41 -19.63
N GLY A 163 36.47 -5.84 -18.47
CA GLY A 163 36.91 -4.51 -18.05
C GLY A 163 36.32 -3.37 -18.90
N THR A 164 35.18 -3.59 -19.55
CA THR A 164 34.51 -2.61 -20.41
C THR A 164 33.42 -1.84 -19.64
N PRO A 165 32.89 -0.73 -20.19
CA PRO A 165 31.87 0.07 -19.50
C PRO A 165 30.59 -0.73 -19.21
N THR A 166 30.15 -0.72 -17.96
CA THR A 166 28.94 -1.42 -17.50
C THR A 166 27.68 -0.78 -18.12
N PRO A 167 26.67 -1.57 -18.55
CA PRO A 167 25.41 -1.03 -19.03
C PRO A 167 24.72 -0.17 -17.96
N ALA A 168 24.12 0.95 -18.39
CA ALA A 168 23.39 1.84 -17.50
C ALA A 168 21.99 1.30 -17.20
N LEU A 169 21.69 1.15 -15.90
CA LEU A 169 20.37 0.72 -15.44
C LEU A 169 19.34 1.84 -15.58
N LEU A 170 19.75 3.07 -15.26
CA LEU A 170 18.95 4.28 -15.43
C LEU A 170 19.27 4.90 -16.79
N ASP A 171 18.25 5.38 -17.48
CA ASP A 171 18.47 6.24 -18.63
C ASP A 171 18.94 7.62 -18.13
N ALA A 172 19.78 8.31 -18.91
CA ALA A 172 20.15 9.68 -18.57
C ALA A 172 18.88 10.53 -18.50
N ALA A 173 18.72 11.30 -17.42
CA ALA A 173 17.54 12.14 -17.22
C ALA A 173 17.32 13.04 -18.45
N ALA A 174 16.13 12.93 -19.05
CA ALA A 174 15.66 13.84 -20.08
C ALA A 174 15.20 15.17 -19.46
#